data_AF-A0A1I1UMG7-F1
#
_entry.id   AF-A0A1I1UMG7-F1
#
_cell.length_a   1.000
_cell.length_b   1.000
_cell.length_c   1.000
_cell.angle_alpha   90.00
_cell.angle_beta   90.00
_cell.angle_gamma   90.00
#
_symmetry.space_group_name_H-M   'P 1'
#
loop_
_entity.id
_entity.type
_entity.pdbx_description
1 polymer ?
#
loop_
_entity_poly.entity_id
_entity_poly.type
_entity_poly.pdbx_seq_one_letter_code
_entity_poly.pdbx_strand_id
1 'polypeptide(L)'
;MKFFLFTTLISMTLSVLAFDKVNFLEYENYSFNISESEKISILSSSMNLENFKKAISSKGKCFGIAATGYSELNYAFKNNLISYQAYNWGWHNHYYPIIDRNNFIDAVCPFTES
;
A
#
# COMPACT_ATOMS: atom_id res chain seq x y z
N MET A 1 39.77 -2.69 60.98
CA MET A 1 38.47 -2.88 60.28
C MET A 1 38.57 -2.12 58.97
N LYS A 2 38.32 -2.64 57.77
CA LYS A 2 37.60 -3.82 57.28
C LYS A 2 38.22 -4.13 55.90
N PHE A 3 38.54 -5.39 55.65
CA PHE A 3 38.78 -5.92 54.30
C PHE A 3 37.52 -5.79 53.45
N PHE A 4 37.63 -5.49 52.16
CA PHE A 4 36.77 -6.08 51.13
C PHE A 4 37.51 -6.16 49.79
N LEU A 5 37.84 -7.41 49.42
CA LEU A 5 38.07 -7.91 48.07
C LEU A 5 36.73 -8.06 47.33
N PHE A 6 36.79 -8.48 46.06
CA PHE A 6 35.71 -8.86 45.11
C PHE A 6 35.16 -7.65 44.31
N THR A 7 35.00 -7.65 42.97
CA THR A 7 34.99 -8.70 41.95
C THR A 7 34.85 -8.10 40.54
N THR A 8 35.46 -8.79 39.56
CA THR A 8 35.00 -9.03 38.17
C THR A 8 34.75 -7.88 37.18
N LEU A 9 35.62 -7.89 36.16
CA LEU A 9 35.33 -7.58 34.75
C LEU A 9 33.93 -8.07 34.31
N ILE A 10 33.13 -7.18 33.71
CA ILE A 10 32.21 -7.52 32.62
C ILE A 10 32.29 -6.39 31.57
N SER A 11 32.82 -6.76 30.41
CA SER A 11 32.71 -6.05 29.15
C SER A 11 31.24 -5.90 28.77
N MET A 12 30.84 -4.72 28.28
CA MET A 12 29.77 -4.64 27.29
C MET A 12 29.93 -3.35 26.48
N THR A 13 30.60 -3.46 25.34
CA THR A 13 30.44 -2.54 24.23
C THR A 13 29.01 -2.67 23.72
N LEU A 14 28.21 -1.61 23.84
CA LEU A 14 26.91 -1.55 23.19
C LEU A 14 26.84 -0.31 22.29
N SER A 15 27.14 -0.60 21.03
CA SER A 15 26.51 -0.09 19.81
C SER A 15 26.25 1.42 19.72
N VAL A 16 27.08 2.07 18.90
CA VAL A 16 26.77 3.33 18.24
C VAL A 16 25.42 3.19 17.53
N LEU A 17 24.38 3.83 18.06
CA LEU A 17 23.16 4.08 17.31
C LEU A 17 23.52 5.10 16.24
N ALA A 18 23.74 4.62 15.02
CA ALA A 18 23.61 5.44 13.83
C ALA A 18 22.16 5.93 13.80
N PHE A 19 21.93 7.13 14.36
CA PHE A 19 20.79 7.95 14.00
C PHE A 19 21.05 8.43 12.57
N ASP A 20 20.69 7.59 11.59
CA ASP A 20 20.50 8.08 10.24
C ASP A 20 19.45 9.18 10.33
N LYS A 21 19.90 10.40 10.03
CA LYS A 21 19.02 11.51 9.72
C LYS A 21 18.05 11.02 8.65
N VAL A 22 16.80 10.78 9.02
CA VAL A 22 15.71 10.74 8.04
C VAL A 22 15.60 12.16 7.52
N ASN A 23 16.36 12.46 6.47
CA ASN A 23 16.22 13.67 5.70
C ASN A 23 14.82 13.65 5.11
N PHE A 24 13.97 14.47 5.70
CA PHE A 24 12.61 14.70 5.25
C PHE A 24 12.63 15.71 4.10
N LEU A 25 13.20 15.34 2.95
CA LEU A 25 13.10 16.12 1.72
C LEU A 25 13.09 15.17 0.51
N GLU A 26 12.24 15.52 -0.47
CA GLU A 26 12.00 14.89 -1.78
C GLU A 26 10.91 13.81 -1.84
N TYR A 27 9.67 14.26 -1.61
CA TYR A 27 8.52 13.83 -2.40
C TYR A 27 8.54 14.55 -3.75
N GLU A 28 9.54 14.33 -4.59
CA GLU A 28 9.48 14.69 -6.02
C GLU A 28 10.28 13.67 -6.84
N ASN A 29 9.63 13.11 -7.85
CA ASN A 29 10.21 12.27 -8.91
C ASN A 29 10.65 10.84 -8.52
N TYR A 30 9.67 9.99 -8.17
CA TYR A 30 9.80 8.57 -8.48
C TYR A 30 9.60 8.35 -10.00
N SER A 31 10.65 8.65 -10.76
CA SER A 31 10.77 8.19 -12.14
C SER A 31 11.20 6.73 -12.11
N PHE A 32 10.22 5.83 -12.05
CA PHE A 32 10.46 4.40 -12.25
C PHE A 32 11.00 4.23 -13.68
N ASN A 33 12.31 3.99 -13.81
CA ASN A 33 12.96 3.57 -15.05
C ASN A 33 12.54 2.12 -15.38
N ILE A 34 11.26 1.92 -15.72
CA ILE A 34 10.75 0.68 -16.31
C ILE A 34 11.09 0.74 -17.79
N SER A 35 11.71 -0.30 -18.34
CA SER A 35 11.85 -0.38 -19.80
C SER A 35 10.46 -0.25 -20.43
N GLU A 36 10.36 0.47 -21.54
CA GLU A 36 9.06 0.76 -22.16
C GLU A 36 8.28 -0.53 -22.50
N SER A 37 8.99 -1.64 -22.70
CA SER A 37 8.45 -3.00 -22.83
C SER A 37 7.86 -3.60 -21.54
N GLU A 38 8.45 -3.38 -20.37
CA GLU A 38 7.88 -3.81 -19.08
C GLU A 38 6.70 -2.92 -18.68
N LYS A 39 6.74 -1.62 -19.01
CA LYS A 39 5.62 -0.70 -18.77
C LYS A 39 4.37 -1.16 -19.51
N ILE A 40 4.52 -1.59 -20.77
CA ILE A 40 3.44 -2.15 -21.60
C ILE A 40 2.98 -3.53 -21.09
N SER A 41 3.88 -4.34 -20.53
CA SER A 41 3.53 -5.64 -19.93
C SER A 41 2.68 -5.49 -18.66
N ILE A 42 3.01 -4.55 -17.78
CA ILE A 42 2.26 -4.27 -16.54
C ILE A 42 0.92 -3.57 -16.86
N LEU A 43 0.84 -2.85 -17.98
CA LEU A 43 -0.38 -2.25 -18.52
C LEU A 43 -1.37 -3.25 -19.15
N SER A 44 -0.93 -4.47 -19.48
CA SER A 44 -1.78 -5.42 -20.22
C SER A 44 -2.79 -6.19 -19.37
N SER A 45 -2.60 -6.24 -18.05
CA SER A 45 -3.49 -6.97 -17.12
C SER A 45 -4.09 -6.11 -16.00
N SER A 46 -3.68 -4.85 -15.87
CA SER A 46 -4.14 -3.96 -14.81
C SER A 46 -5.34 -3.13 -15.25
N MET A 47 -6.40 -3.09 -14.44
CA MET A 47 -7.60 -2.30 -14.74
C MET A 47 -7.28 -0.81 -14.72
N ASN A 48 -7.36 -0.17 -15.90
CA ASN A 48 -7.16 1.28 -16.01
C ASN A 48 -8.32 2.08 -15.38
N LEU A 49 -8.12 3.40 -15.21
CA LEU A 49 -9.10 4.29 -14.58
C LEU A 49 -10.48 4.26 -15.26
N GLU A 50 -10.53 4.19 -16.58
CA GLU A 50 -11.79 4.19 -17.33
C GLU A 50 -12.59 2.92 -17.08
N ASN A 51 -11.93 1.76 -17.09
CA ASN A 51 -12.56 0.48 -16.77
C ASN A 51 -12.93 0.39 -15.29
N PHE A 52 -12.12 0.98 -14.39
CA PHE A 52 -12.41 1.07 -12.97
C PHE A 52 -13.71 1.85 -12.70
N LYS A 53 -13.87 3.01 -13.35
CA LYS A 53 -15.11 3.80 -13.26
C LYS A 53 -16.31 3.07 -13.88
N LYS A 54 -16.12 2.35 -14.98
CA LYS A 54 -17.19 1.54 -15.59
C LYS A 54 -17.63 0.38 -14.71
N ALA A 55 -16.75 -0.14 -13.86
CA ALA A 55 -17.03 -1.22 -12.92
C ALA A 55 -17.80 -0.75 -11.68
N ILE A 56 -18.12 0.55 -11.56
CA ILE A 56 -18.92 1.08 -10.44
C ILE A 56 -20.30 0.40 -10.43
N SER A 57 -20.60 -0.31 -9.35
CA SER A 57 -21.82 -1.11 -9.22
C SER A 57 -22.92 -0.38 -8.44
N SER A 58 -24.18 -0.66 -8.80
CA SER A 58 -25.37 -0.17 -8.13
C SER A 58 -25.74 -1.03 -6.93
N LYS A 59 -25.15 -0.73 -5.76
CA LYS A 59 -25.49 -1.21 -4.39
C LYS A 59 -25.49 -2.73 -4.12
N GLY A 60 -25.93 -3.59 -5.04
CA GLY A 60 -26.11 -5.03 -4.86
C GLY A 60 -24.83 -5.83 -4.62
N LYS A 61 -23.69 -5.32 -5.10
CA LYS A 61 -22.36 -5.92 -4.88
C LYS A 61 -21.53 -5.20 -3.82
N CYS A 62 -22.04 -4.10 -3.27
CA CYS A 62 -21.32 -3.19 -2.38
C CYS A 62 -21.71 -3.36 -0.91
N PHE A 63 -22.01 -4.60 -0.51
CA PHE A 63 -22.28 -4.96 0.88
C PHE A 63 -20.97 -5.30 1.57
N GLY A 64 -20.16 -4.29 1.85
CA GLY A 64 -18.89 -4.39 2.57
C GLY A 64 -18.79 -3.31 3.65
N ILE A 65 -18.12 -3.62 4.75
CA ILE A 65 -17.85 -2.66 5.82
C ILE A 65 -16.85 -1.63 5.26
N ALA A 66 -17.14 -0.33 5.33
CA ALA A 66 -16.24 0.71 4.80
C ALA A 66 -14.79 0.60 5.30
N ALA A 67 -14.58 0.06 6.50
CA ALA A 67 -13.27 -0.23 7.08
C ALA A 67 -12.42 -1.21 6.23
N THR A 68 -13.03 -2.09 5.43
CA THR A 68 -12.32 -2.99 4.52
C THR A 68 -11.98 -2.31 3.19
N GLY A 69 -12.65 -1.22 2.82
CA GLY A 69 -12.49 -0.61 1.50
C GLY A 69 -11.09 -0.07 1.20
N TYR A 70 -10.43 0.55 2.17
CA TYR A 70 -9.05 1.05 1.98
C TYR A 70 -8.05 -0.11 1.90
N SER A 71 -8.31 -1.18 2.65
CA SER A 71 -7.50 -2.41 2.58
C SER A 71 -7.62 -3.07 1.21
N GLU A 72 -8.84 -3.18 0.66
CA GLU A 72 -9.10 -3.70 -0.68
C GLU A 72 -8.45 -2.84 -1.76
N LEU A 73 -8.58 -1.51 -1.67
CA LEU A 73 -7.96 -0.59 -2.62
C LEU A 73 -6.42 -0.71 -2.63
N ASN A 74 -5.82 -0.82 -1.44
CA ASN A 74 -4.38 -1.06 -1.29
C ASN A 74 -3.97 -2.44 -1.82
N TYR A 75 -4.75 -3.47 -1.54
CA TYR A 75 -4.50 -4.82 -2.02
C TYR A 75 -4.54 -4.88 -3.55
N ALA A 76 -5.54 -4.27 -4.18
CA ALA A 76 -5.66 -4.20 -5.63
C ALA A 76 -4.44 -3.55 -6.28
N PHE A 77 -3.97 -2.43 -5.72
CA PHE A 77 -2.80 -1.74 -6.25
C PHE A 77 -1.52 -2.55 -6.08
N LYS A 78 -1.28 -3.12 -4.89
CA LYS A 78 -0.09 -3.96 -4.61
C LYS A 78 -0.01 -5.20 -5.49
N ASN A 79 -1.15 -5.78 -5.84
CA ASN A 79 -1.24 -6.95 -6.73
C ASN A 79 -1.37 -6.58 -8.21
N ASN A 80 -1.16 -5.31 -8.58
CA ASN A 80 -1.26 -4.80 -9.96
C ASN A 80 -2.64 -5.02 -10.62
N LEU A 81 -3.71 -5.20 -9.84
CA LEU A 81 -5.08 -5.41 -10.35
C LEU A 81 -5.70 -4.11 -10.89
N ILE A 82 -5.27 -2.97 -10.37
CA ILE A 82 -5.68 -1.63 -10.82
C ILE A 82 -4.46 -0.76 -11.10
N SER A 83 -4.61 0.17 -12.03
CA SER A 83 -3.55 1.12 -12.34
C SER A 83 -3.36 2.14 -11.20
N TYR A 84 -2.18 2.77 -11.16
CA TYR A 84 -1.92 3.87 -10.23
C TYR A 84 -2.97 4.99 -10.30
N GLN A 85 -3.46 5.30 -11.50
CA GLN A 85 -4.50 6.33 -11.68
C GLN A 85 -5.84 5.90 -11.08
N ALA A 86 -6.21 4.62 -11.22
CA ALA A 86 -7.40 4.06 -10.60
C ALA A 86 -7.29 4.05 -9.07
N TYR A 87 -6.13 3.67 -8.54
CA TYR A 87 -5.84 3.72 -7.10
C TYR A 87 -6.00 5.14 -6.53
N ASN A 88 -5.31 6.13 -7.12
CA ASN A 88 -5.39 7.51 -6.65
C ASN A 88 -6.79 8.10 -6.77
N TRP A 89 -7.48 7.81 -7.87
CA TRP A 89 -8.85 8.26 -8.05
C TRP A 89 -9.79 7.64 -7.01
N GLY A 90 -9.69 6.32 -6.79
CA GLY A 90 -10.49 5.62 -5.78
C GLY A 90 -10.25 6.15 -4.37
N TRP A 91 -8.99 6.43 -4.02
CA TRP A 91 -8.64 7.01 -2.73
C TRP A 91 -9.28 8.39 -2.53
N HIS A 92 -9.18 9.28 -3.52
CA HIS A 92 -9.70 10.65 -3.42
C HIS A 92 -11.22 10.76 -3.55
N ASN A 93 -11.85 9.86 -4.30
CA ASN A 93 -13.29 9.90 -4.55
C ASN A 93 -14.06 8.95 -3.64
N HIS A 94 -13.37 8.29 -2.70
CA HIS A 94 -13.95 7.28 -1.84
C HIS A 94 -14.63 6.17 -2.66
N TYR A 95 -13.84 5.45 -3.46
CA TYR A 95 -14.21 4.20 -4.10
C TYR A 95 -13.15 3.10 -3.90
N TYR A 96 -13.60 1.86 -3.78
CA TYR A 96 -12.73 0.69 -3.66
C TYR A 96 -13.25 -0.47 -4.53
N PRO A 97 -12.34 -1.31 -5.09
CA PRO A 97 -12.74 -2.53 -5.79
C PRO A 97 -13.16 -3.61 -4.79
N ILE A 98 -14.14 -4.43 -5.18
CA ILE A 98 -14.44 -5.72 -4.54
C ILE A 98 -13.65 -6.78 -5.27
N ILE A 99 -12.77 -7.45 -4.55
CA ILE A 99 -11.82 -8.40 -5.09
C ILE A 99 -12.22 -9.80 -4.63
N ASP A 100 -12.43 -10.71 -5.58
CA ASP A 100 -12.73 -12.09 -5.27
C ASP A 100 -11.46 -12.85 -4.83
N ARG A 101 -11.65 -14.11 -4.39
CA ARG A 101 -10.54 -14.99 -3.97
C ARG A 101 -9.54 -15.33 -5.08
N ASN A 102 -9.85 -15.03 -6.34
CA ASN A 102 -9.01 -15.31 -7.50
C ASN A 102 -8.36 -14.03 -8.05
N ASN A 103 -8.41 -12.92 -7.29
CA ASN A 103 -7.90 -11.60 -7.69
C ASN A 103 -8.65 -10.97 -8.88
N PHE A 104 -9.93 -11.29 -9.07
CA PHE A 104 -10.79 -10.58 -10.02
C PHE A 104 -11.57 -9.46 -9.34
N ILE A 105 -11.65 -8.32 -10.02
CA ILE A 105 -12.47 -7.19 -9.60
C ILE A 105 -13.89 -7.43 -10.08
N ASP A 106 -14.80 -7.73 -9.15
CA ASP A 106 -16.20 -8.04 -9.46
C ASP A 106 -17.11 -6.80 -9.49
N ALA A 107 -16.70 -5.75 -8.77
CA ALA A 107 -17.36 -4.45 -8.71
C ALA A 107 -16.42 -3.37 -8.18
N VAL A 108 -16.78 -2.11 -8.39
CA VAL A 108 -16.24 -0.95 -7.69
C VAL A 108 -17.35 -0.30 -6.88
N CYS A 109 -17.06 -0.02 -5.61
CA CYS A 109 -18.04 0.38 -4.63
C CYS A 109 -17.64 1.69 -3.96
N PRO A 110 -18.60 2.59 -3.67
CA PRO A 110 -18.32 3.75 -2.84
C PRO A 110 -18.05 3.30 -1.41
N PHE A 111 -17.20 4.02 -0.68
CA PHE A 111 -17.18 3.86 0.77
C PHE A 111 -18.53 4.36 1.28
N THR A 112 -19.29 3.50 1.92
CA THR A 112 -20.50 3.93 2.61
C THR A 112 -20.06 4.71 3.84
N GLU A 113 -20.28 6.02 3.85
CA GLU A 113 -20.30 6.74 5.12
C GLU A 113 -21.43 6.14 5.94
N SER A 114 -21.05 5.52 7.06
CA SER A 114 -21.96 4.99 8.07
C SER A 114 -22.81 6.08 8.69
#